data_AF-A0A937LMT7-F1
#
_entry.id   AF-A0A937LMT7-F1
#
_cell.length_a   1.000
_cell.length_b   1.000
_cell.length_c   1.000
_cell.angle_alpha   90.00
_cell.angle_beta   90.00
_cell.angle_gamma   90.00
#
_symmetry.space_group_name_H-M   'P 1'
#
loop_
_entity.id
_entity.type
_entity.pdbx_description
1 polymer ?
#
loop_
_entity_poly.entity_id
_entity_poly.type
_entity_poly.pdbx_seq_one_letter_code
_entity_poly.pdbx_strand_id
1 'polypeptide(L)'
;MGLKFLSSEIAPHCIMLSFLFVSACVPRNDIGTKIPLVNEDVLVEQNVEVSKPTLDNPGLSDENDFDAVAERQTIESDAERLKRNQEVYTIIKPTNVPRRTNTNIPNVVAYALKTDNPLGTMLYERRFKSQARFERNCRRYVSDSSAQEAFLLTGGPERDQFGIDPDGDGFACRWDPTPFRLAVGK
;
A
#
# COMPACT_ATOMS: atom_id res chain seq x y z
N MET A 1 55.92 -23.17 56.08
CA MET A 1 56.12 -23.64 54.70
C MET A 1 54.99 -23.11 53.83
N GLY A 2 55.33 -22.17 52.95
CA GLY A 2 54.67 -21.81 51.68
C GLY A 2 53.14 -21.63 51.59
N LEU A 3 52.70 -20.37 51.58
CA LEU A 3 51.47 -19.95 50.89
C LEU A 3 51.60 -20.17 49.38
N LYS A 4 50.53 -20.59 48.70
CA LYS A 4 50.22 -20.12 47.33
C LYS A 4 48.70 -19.95 47.14
N PHE A 5 48.33 -18.68 47.02
CA PHE A 5 47.13 -18.17 46.38
C PHE A 5 47.10 -18.63 44.92
N LEU A 6 45.92 -19.00 44.41
CA LEU A 6 45.61 -18.87 42.99
C LEU A 6 44.32 -18.05 42.86
N SER A 7 44.55 -16.78 42.58
CA SER A 7 43.62 -15.85 41.95
C SER A 7 43.33 -16.34 40.53
N SER A 8 42.09 -16.29 40.07
CA SER A 8 41.79 -16.33 38.64
C SER A 8 40.97 -15.09 38.31
N GLU A 9 41.65 -14.19 37.61
CA GLU A 9 41.23 -12.85 37.27
C GLU A 9 40.21 -12.83 36.13
N ILE A 10 39.40 -11.78 36.18
CA ILE A 10 38.50 -11.28 35.14
C ILE A 10 39.34 -10.64 34.02
N ALA A 11 39.11 -11.00 32.76
CA ALA A 11 39.31 -10.11 31.60
C ALA A 11 38.62 -10.63 30.33
N PRO A 12 38.20 -9.73 29.42
CA PRO A 12 37.28 -10.01 28.31
C PRO A 12 38.02 -10.49 27.05
N HIS A 13 37.49 -11.51 26.38
CA HIS A 13 37.97 -11.88 25.06
C HIS A 13 37.17 -11.16 23.97
N CYS A 14 37.84 -10.15 23.42
CA CYS A 14 37.58 -9.52 22.14
C CYS A 14 37.71 -10.58 21.04
N ILE A 15 36.58 -11.10 20.55
CA ILE A 15 36.56 -11.92 19.32
C ILE A 15 36.51 -10.94 18.15
N MET A 16 37.71 -10.60 17.67
CA MET A 16 37.91 -9.94 16.39
C MET A 16 37.60 -10.92 15.26
N LEU A 17 36.63 -10.50 14.43
CA LEU A 17 36.48 -10.71 12.99
C LEU A 17 36.98 -12.03 12.37
N SER A 18 36.03 -12.77 11.79
CA SER A 18 36.17 -13.33 10.44
C SER A 18 34.78 -13.51 9.83
N PHE A 19 34.13 -12.38 9.52
CA PHE A 19 33.07 -12.40 8.52
C PHE A 19 33.76 -12.62 7.18
N LEU A 20 33.62 -13.83 6.63
CA LEU A 20 33.79 -14.05 5.19
C LEU A 20 32.65 -13.31 4.48
N PHE A 21 32.79 -11.99 4.33
CA PHE A 21 32.09 -11.27 3.28
C PHE A 21 32.61 -11.82 1.96
N VAL A 22 31.73 -12.49 1.20
CA VAL A 22 31.90 -12.61 -0.24
C VAL A 22 31.78 -11.19 -0.80
N SER A 23 32.90 -10.48 -0.78
CA SER A 23 33.08 -9.23 -1.50
C SER A 23 33.20 -9.57 -2.97
N ALA A 24 32.09 -9.57 -3.69
CA ALA A 24 32.13 -9.45 -5.13
C ALA A 24 32.71 -8.06 -5.44
N CYS A 25 33.99 -8.02 -5.83
CA CYS A 25 34.58 -6.87 -6.47
C CYS A 25 33.85 -6.67 -7.80
N VAL A 26 32.83 -5.80 -7.81
CA VAL A 26 32.36 -5.20 -9.07
C VAL A 26 33.48 -4.27 -9.52
N PRO A 27 34.10 -4.48 -10.70
CA PRO A 27 35.01 -3.49 -11.24
C PRO A 27 34.24 -2.18 -11.42
N ARG A 28 34.68 -1.13 -10.71
CA ARG A 28 34.35 0.24 -11.11
C ARG A 28 35.02 0.45 -12.46
N ASN A 29 34.26 0.27 -13.53
CA ASN A 29 34.60 0.93 -14.78
C ASN A 29 34.38 2.42 -14.56
N ASP A 30 35.42 3.09 -14.07
CA ASP A 30 35.62 4.53 -14.25
C ASP A 30 35.87 4.77 -15.74
N ILE A 31 34.82 4.65 -16.55
CA ILE A 31 34.78 5.34 -17.84
C ILE A 31 34.36 6.75 -17.50
N GLY A 32 35.35 7.52 -17.06
CA GLY A 32 35.26 8.97 -17.05
C GLY A 32 34.83 9.39 -18.44
N THR A 33 33.59 9.82 -18.56
CA THR A 33 33.11 10.61 -19.69
C THR A 33 33.91 11.91 -19.62
N LYS A 34 35.09 11.91 -20.25
CA LYS A 34 35.60 13.14 -20.84
C LYS A 34 34.55 13.52 -21.87
N ILE A 35 33.65 14.42 -21.48
CA ILE A 35 32.86 15.18 -22.42
C ILE A 35 33.89 15.83 -23.36
N PRO A 36 33.94 15.44 -24.65
CA PRO A 36 34.80 16.16 -25.57
C PRO A 36 34.27 17.59 -25.62
N LEU A 37 35.18 18.55 -25.47
CA LEU A 37 34.91 19.94 -25.78
C LEU A 37 34.38 19.97 -27.21
N VAL A 38 33.09 20.25 -27.36
CA VAL A 38 32.46 20.40 -28.67
C VAL A 38 33.15 21.61 -29.29
N ASN A 39 33.96 21.37 -30.31
CA ASN A 39 34.34 22.42 -31.23
C ASN A 39 33.05 22.83 -31.94
N GLU A 40 32.59 24.06 -31.68
CA GLU A 40 31.60 24.73 -32.54
C GLU A 40 32.23 24.88 -33.91
N ASP A 41 32.12 23.87 -34.78
CA ASP A 41 32.31 24.02 -36.21
C ASP A 41 31.67 22.83 -36.94
N VAL A 42 30.81 23.17 -37.91
CA VAL A 42 30.18 22.34 -38.94
C VAL A 42 28.84 21.66 -38.58
N LEU A 43 27.76 22.43 -38.73
CA LEU A 43 26.44 21.89 -39.10
C LEU A 43 26.54 21.30 -40.51
N VAL A 44 26.79 19.99 -40.62
CA VAL A 44 26.42 19.24 -41.82
C VAL A 44 24.99 18.77 -41.62
N GLU A 45 24.04 19.33 -42.38
CA GLU A 45 22.73 18.70 -42.58
C GLU A 45 22.94 17.34 -43.25
N GLN A 46 23.11 16.29 -42.45
CA GLN A 46 22.98 14.93 -42.94
C GLN A 46 21.49 14.58 -42.94
N ASN A 47 20.83 14.84 -44.07
CA ASN A 47 19.59 14.16 -44.42
C ASN A 47 19.90 12.66 -44.56
N VAL A 48 19.79 11.93 -43.46
CA VAL A 48 19.77 10.47 -43.50
C VAL A 48 18.36 10.09 -43.95
N GLU A 49 18.19 9.85 -45.25
CA GLU A 49 17.05 9.05 -45.72
C GLU A 49 17.19 7.66 -45.10
N VAL A 50 16.47 7.43 -44.00
CA VAL A 50 16.27 6.09 -43.47
C VAL A 50 15.38 5.38 -44.47
N SER A 51 15.98 4.59 -45.37
CA SER A 51 15.22 3.76 -46.30
C SER A 51 14.34 2.81 -45.50
N LYS A 52 13.04 2.88 -45.74
CA LYS A 52 12.06 1.96 -45.18
C LYS A 52 12.47 0.52 -45.52
N PRO A 53 12.40 -0.42 -44.56
CA PRO A 53 12.52 -1.82 -44.90
C PRO A 53 11.36 -2.21 -45.81
N THR A 54 11.66 -2.64 -47.05
CA THR A 54 10.66 -3.22 -47.95
C THR A 54 10.22 -4.55 -47.37
N LEU A 55 9.11 -4.53 -46.62
CA LEU A 55 8.49 -5.74 -46.08
C LEU A 55 7.61 -6.37 -47.16
N ASP A 56 8.22 -7.01 -48.15
CA ASP A 56 7.52 -7.98 -49.01
C ASP A 56 7.30 -9.29 -48.24
N ASN A 57 6.52 -9.21 -47.16
CA ASN A 57 6.04 -10.36 -46.41
C ASN A 57 4.51 -10.37 -46.48
N PRO A 58 3.90 -11.07 -47.45
CA PRO A 58 2.44 -11.09 -47.64
C PRO A 58 1.67 -11.76 -46.49
N GLY A 59 2.37 -12.23 -45.44
CA GLY A 59 1.78 -12.73 -44.19
C GLY A 59 2.04 -11.86 -42.96
N LEU A 60 2.79 -10.76 -43.07
CA LEU A 60 2.98 -9.79 -41.99
C LEU A 60 2.04 -8.61 -42.19
N SER A 61 1.32 -8.32 -41.13
CA SER A 61 0.33 -7.25 -41.05
C SER A 61 1.05 -5.89 -40.94
N ASP A 62 0.64 -4.91 -41.74
CA ASP A 62 1.31 -3.62 -41.92
C ASP A 62 0.70 -2.49 -41.08
N GLU A 63 -0.06 -2.81 -40.03
CA GLU A 63 -0.66 -1.85 -39.09
C GLU A 63 0.39 -1.12 -38.24
N ASN A 64 1.64 -1.57 -38.27
CA ASN A 64 2.79 -0.88 -37.66
C ASN A 64 3.58 0.00 -38.65
N ASP A 65 3.22 0.03 -39.95
CA ASP A 65 3.81 0.94 -40.94
C ASP A 65 2.99 2.25 -40.99
N PHE A 66 3.61 3.35 -40.57
CA PHE A 66 2.98 4.66 -40.52
C PHE A 66 2.54 5.21 -41.88
N ASP A 67 3.26 4.96 -42.98
CA ASP A 67 2.82 5.48 -44.29
C ASP A 67 1.68 4.62 -44.85
N ALA A 68 1.73 3.30 -44.64
CA ALA A 68 0.66 2.39 -45.06
C ALA A 68 -0.65 2.67 -44.32
N VAL A 69 -0.57 3.01 -43.03
CA VAL A 69 -1.71 3.42 -42.22
C VAL A 69 -2.18 4.83 -42.60
N ALA A 70 -1.29 5.77 -42.86
CA ALA A 70 -1.64 7.14 -43.27
C ALA A 70 -2.40 7.17 -44.61
N GLU A 71 -2.08 6.27 -45.53
CA GLU A 71 -2.81 6.13 -46.80
C GLU A 71 -4.27 5.62 -46.58
N ARG A 72 -4.50 4.79 -45.55
CA ARG A 72 -5.81 4.16 -45.28
C ARG A 72 -6.67 4.91 -44.27
N GLN A 73 -6.04 5.55 -43.29
CA GLN A 73 -6.69 6.27 -42.21
C GLN A 73 -6.55 7.77 -42.46
N THR A 74 -7.52 8.33 -43.19
CA THR A 74 -7.55 9.75 -43.45
C THR A 74 -8.05 10.53 -42.23
N ILE A 75 -7.81 11.85 -42.24
CA ILE A 75 -8.28 12.78 -41.20
C ILE A 75 -9.81 12.76 -41.12
N GLU A 76 -10.48 12.62 -42.27
CA GLU A 76 -11.94 12.56 -42.38
C GLU A 76 -12.50 11.28 -41.74
N SER A 77 -11.87 10.13 -42.02
CA SER A 77 -12.23 8.84 -41.38
C SER A 77 -12.10 8.92 -39.86
N ASP A 78 -11.02 9.52 -39.37
CA ASP A 78 -10.81 9.68 -37.93
C ASP A 78 -11.81 10.66 -37.31
N ALA A 79 -12.14 11.76 -38.00
CA ALA A 79 -13.17 12.70 -37.57
C ALA A 79 -14.56 12.04 -37.46
N GLU A 80 -14.93 11.16 -38.40
CA GLU A 80 -16.19 10.40 -38.32
C GLU A 80 -16.21 9.41 -37.16
N ARG A 81 -15.08 8.74 -36.89
CA ARG A 81 -14.94 7.84 -35.74
C ARG A 81 -15.04 8.60 -34.42
N LEU A 82 -14.43 9.78 -34.34
CA LEU A 82 -14.56 10.67 -33.19
C LEU A 82 -15.99 11.14 -33.00
N LYS A 83 -16.71 11.49 -34.07
CA LYS A 83 -18.15 11.83 -34.00
C LYS A 83 -18.97 10.66 -33.44
N ARG A 84 -18.79 9.45 -33.96
CA ARG A 84 -19.45 8.24 -33.43
C ARG A 84 -19.13 7.98 -31.96
N ASN A 85 -17.88 8.16 -31.56
CA ASN A 85 -17.47 8.00 -30.15
C ASN A 85 -18.09 9.08 -29.26
N GLN A 86 -18.19 10.32 -29.75
CA GLN A 86 -18.83 11.43 -29.05
C GLN A 86 -20.34 11.21 -28.88
N GLU A 87 -21.02 10.60 -29.86
CA GLU A 87 -22.44 10.25 -29.78
C GLU A 87 -22.75 9.22 -28.68
N VAL A 88 -21.79 8.32 -28.39
CA VAL A 88 -21.93 7.29 -27.34
C VAL A 88 -21.36 7.74 -25.99
N TYR A 89 -20.56 8.80 -25.98
CA TYR A 89 -19.88 9.27 -24.77
C TYR A 89 -20.86 9.83 -23.74
N THR A 90 -20.88 9.22 -22.55
CA THR A 90 -21.69 9.69 -21.42
C THR A 90 -20.79 9.97 -20.22
N ILE A 91 -20.82 11.22 -19.73
CA ILE A 91 -20.16 11.59 -18.47
C ILE A 91 -21.11 11.30 -17.31
N ILE A 92 -20.78 10.31 -16.48
CA ILE A 92 -21.47 10.11 -15.20
C ILE A 92 -20.85 11.05 -14.18
N LYS A 93 -21.62 12.05 -13.73
CA LYS A 93 -21.20 12.92 -12.63
C LYS A 93 -21.20 12.12 -11.33
N PRO A 94 -20.16 12.23 -10.48
CA PRO A 94 -20.19 11.65 -9.15
C PRO A 94 -21.42 12.16 -8.40
N THR A 95 -22.24 11.24 -7.91
CA THR A 95 -23.35 11.56 -7.00
C THR A 95 -22.96 11.15 -5.59
N ASN A 96 -23.51 11.86 -4.58
CA ASN A 96 -23.29 11.49 -3.19
C ASN A 96 -23.82 10.07 -2.94
N VAL A 97 -23.04 9.26 -2.23
CA VAL A 97 -23.47 7.93 -1.80
C VAL A 97 -24.72 8.07 -0.93
N PRO A 98 -25.79 7.28 -1.17
CA PRO A 98 -27.00 7.35 -0.35
C PRO A 98 -26.66 7.04 1.11
N ARG A 99 -27.21 7.84 2.02
CA ARG A 99 -27.11 7.57 3.46
C ARG A 99 -28.03 6.40 3.79
N ARG A 100 -27.53 5.41 4.53
CA ARG A 100 -28.38 4.35 5.08
C ARG A 100 -29.46 4.99 5.97
N THR A 101 -30.73 4.80 5.63
CA THR A 101 -31.87 5.22 6.44
C THR A 101 -32.38 4.02 7.24
N ASN A 102 -32.78 4.24 8.50
CA ASN A 102 -33.55 3.30 9.34
C ASN A 102 -32.93 1.95 9.74
N THR A 103 -31.61 1.76 9.69
CA THR A 103 -31.00 0.63 10.41
C THR A 103 -30.63 1.08 11.82
N ASN A 104 -31.25 0.51 12.86
CA ASN A 104 -30.86 0.68 14.27
C ASN A 104 -29.51 -0.01 14.59
N ILE A 105 -28.64 -0.09 13.58
CA ILE A 105 -27.35 -0.75 13.59
C ILE A 105 -26.30 0.35 13.82
N PRO A 106 -25.51 0.27 14.89
CA PRO A 106 -24.44 1.21 15.16
C PRO A 106 -23.42 1.27 14.01
N ASN A 107 -22.99 2.48 13.65
CA ASN A 107 -21.93 2.67 12.67
C ASN A 107 -20.56 2.71 13.38
N VAL A 108 -19.73 1.70 13.14
CA VAL A 108 -18.40 1.57 13.75
C VAL A 108 -17.44 2.70 13.36
N VAL A 109 -17.55 3.24 12.13
CA VAL A 109 -16.73 4.37 11.67
C VAL A 109 -17.14 5.64 12.40
N ALA A 110 -18.45 5.88 12.55
CA ALA A 110 -18.94 7.01 13.32
C ALA A 110 -18.47 6.95 14.78
N TYR A 111 -18.42 5.75 15.36
CA TYR A 111 -17.88 5.53 16.70
C TYR A 111 -16.36 5.79 16.77
N ALA A 112 -15.58 5.36 15.77
CA ALA A 112 -14.14 5.63 15.68
C ALA A 112 -13.84 7.15 15.67
N LEU A 113 -14.65 7.90 14.93
CA LEU A 113 -14.50 9.34 14.76
C LEU A 113 -15.01 10.15 15.98
N LYS A 114 -16.03 9.65 16.67
CA LYS A 114 -16.62 10.29 17.86
C LYS A 114 -15.75 10.12 19.10
N THR A 115 -15.07 8.98 19.24
CA THR A 115 -14.29 8.65 20.44
C THR A 115 -12.82 8.98 20.29
N ASP A 116 -12.17 9.24 21.43
CA ASP A 116 -10.73 9.54 21.54
C ASP A 116 -10.00 8.49 22.38
N ASN A 117 -10.67 7.36 22.67
CA ASN A 117 -10.13 6.32 23.53
C ASN A 117 -8.80 5.80 22.95
N PRO A 118 -7.74 5.70 23.75
CA PRO A 118 -6.50 5.06 23.34
C PRO A 118 -6.63 3.54 23.39
N LEU A 119 -5.98 2.86 22.44
CA LEU A 119 -5.95 1.40 22.39
C LEU A 119 -5.34 0.80 23.66
N GLY A 120 -5.95 -0.27 24.16
CA GLY A 120 -5.48 -1.04 25.32
C GLY A 120 -5.52 -0.28 26.65
N THR A 121 -6.02 0.95 26.68
CA THR A 121 -6.13 1.74 27.91
C THR A 121 -7.49 1.55 28.54
N MET A 122 -7.50 1.04 29.77
CA MET A 122 -8.74 0.77 30.49
C MET A 122 -9.45 2.07 30.85
N LEU A 123 -10.57 2.34 30.18
CA LEU A 123 -11.51 3.43 30.48
C LEU A 123 -12.78 2.90 31.15
N TYR A 124 -13.13 1.65 30.89
CA TYR A 124 -14.30 0.96 31.41
C TYR A 124 -13.87 -0.21 32.30
N GLU A 125 -14.21 -0.14 33.59
CA GLU A 125 -13.81 -1.16 34.56
C GLU A 125 -14.44 -2.53 34.20
N ARG A 126 -13.61 -3.58 34.16
CA ARG A 126 -14.07 -4.97 34.01
C ARG A 126 -13.60 -5.80 35.21
N ARG A 127 -14.55 -6.19 36.05
CA ARG A 127 -14.28 -6.96 37.29
C ARG A 127 -13.92 -8.42 37.06
N PHE A 128 -14.41 -9.02 35.96
CA PHE A 128 -14.19 -10.42 35.64
C PHE A 128 -13.67 -10.59 34.22
N LYS A 129 -12.36 -10.42 34.06
CA LYS A 129 -11.65 -10.60 32.79
C LYS A 129 -11.32 -12.09 32.59
N SER A 130 -11.59 -12.62 31.41
CA SER A 130 -11.23 -14.01 31.06
C SER A 130 -10.76 -14.08 29.62
N GLN A 131 -9.47 -14.33 29.44
CA GLN A 131 -8.84 -14.44 28.13
C GLN A 131 -9.47 -15.57 27.29
N ALA A 132 -9.72 -16.73 27.90
CA ALA A 132 -10.34 -17.86 27.21
C ALA A 132 -11.79 -17.55 26.76
N ARG A 133 -12.55 -16.75 27.54
CA ARG A 133 -13.89 -16.29 27.14
C ARG A 133 -13.81 -15.32 25.98
N PHE A 134 -12.91 -14.34 26.06
CA PHE A 134 -12.64 -13.36 25.02
C PHE A 134 -12.33 -14.03 23.68
N GLU A 135 -11.33 -14.91 23.64
CA GLU A 135 -10.91 -15.57 22.41
C GLU A 135 -12.02 -16.41 21.78
N ARG A 136 -12.76 -17.17 22.59
CA ARG A 136 -13.88 -17.98 22.12
C ARG A 136 -15.00 -17.10 21.56
N ASN A 137 -15.29 -15.97 22.19
CA ASN A 137 -16.40 -15.11 21.79
C ASN A 137 -16.04 -14.27 20.56
N CYS A 138 -14.78 -13.81 20.43
CA CYS A 138 -14.31 -13.10 19.24
C CYS A 138 -14.34 -13.98 17.99
N ARG A 139 -14.07 -15.28 18.11
CA ARG A 139 -14.17 -16.24 16.99
C ARG A 139 -15.59 -16.42 16.44
N ARG A 140 -16.62 -15.89 17.09
CA ARG A 140 -18.02 -15.96 16.60
C ARG A 140 -18.32 -14.96 15.50
N TYR A 141 -17.49 -13.93 15.36
CA TYR A 141 -17.68 -12.85 14.41
C TYR A 141 -16.79 -13.06 13.18
N VAL A 142 -17.30 -12.68 12.00
CA VAL A 142 -16.57 -12.82 10.73
C VAL A 142 -15.41 -11.83 10.63
N SER A 143 -15.52 -10.68 11.31
CA SER A 143 -14.51 -9.63 11.37
C SER A 143 -14.54 -8.87 12.70
N ASP A 144 -13.45 -8.22 13.05
CA ASP A 144 -13.40 -7.35 14.24
C ASP A 144 -14.40 -6.19 14.14
N SER A 145 -14.65 -5.65 12.94
CA SER A 145 -15.67 -4.61 12.73
C SER A 145 -17.08 -5.13 13.00
N SER A 146 -17.39 -6.37 12.62
CA SER A 146 -18.69 -6.98 12.98
C SER A 146 -18.83 -7.27 14.47
N ALA A 147 -17.72 -7.55 15.17
CA ALA A 147 -17.72 -7.68 16.62
C ALA A 147 -17.98 -6.32 17.30
N GLN A 148 -17.34 -5.25 16.81
CA GLN A 148 -17.56 -3.89 17.30
C GLN A 148 -19.00 -3.43 17.09
N GLU A 149 -19.61 -3.74 15.95
CA GLU A 149 -21.02 -3.44 15.70
C GLU A 149 -21.94 -4.13 16.72
N ALA A 150 -21.75 -5.43 16.95
CA ALA A 150 -22.52 -6.20 17.93
C ALA A 150 -22.30 -5.72 19.37
N PHE A 151 -21.06 -5.33 19.69
CA PHE A 151 -20.70 -4.72 20.97
C PHE A 151 -21.50 -3.44 21.20
N LEU A 152 -21.45 -2.49 20.25
CA LEU A 152 -22.18 -1.23 20.34
C LEU A 152 -23.70 -1.43 20.37
N LEU A 153 -24.22 -2.46 19.70
CA LEU A 153 -25.65 -2.75 19.64
C LEU A 153 -26.21 -3.21 20.99
N THR A 154 -25.40 -3.88 21.81
CA THR A 154 -25.84 -4.50 23.08
C THR A 154 -25.52 -3.72 24.33
N GLY A 155 -24.98 -2.51 24.18
CA GLY A 155 -24.66 -1.61 25.28
C GLY A 155 -23.25 -1.04 25.24
N GLY A 156 -22.41 -1.51 24.31
CA GLY A 156 -21.11 -0.92 24.03
C GLY A 156 -20.16 -0.92 25.23
N PRO A 157 -19.31 0.11 25.35
CA PRO A 157 -18.28 0.20 26.39
C PRO A 157 -18.83 0.14 27.82
N GLU A 158 -20.02 0.70 28.06
CA GLU A 158 -20.66 0.69 29.35
C GLU A 158 -21.05 -0.73 29.78
N ARG A 159 -21.41 -1.60 28.84
CA ARG A 159 -21.85 -2.97 29.11
C ARG A 159 -21.32 -3.97 28.09
N ASP A 160 -20.17 -4.56 28.39
CA ASP A 160 -19.62 -5.69 27.64
C ASP A 160 -20.38 -7.01 27.93
N GLN A 161 -21.58 -7.14 27.36
CA GLN A 161 -22.42 -8.34 27.52
C GLN A 161 -21.72 -9.59 26.99
N PHE A 162 -20.95 -9.45 25.91
CA PHE A 162 -20.32 -10.57 25.24
C PHE A 162 -18.96 -10.93 25.79
N GLY A 163 -18.33 -10.12 26.65
CA GLY A 163 -16.98 -10.40 27.15
C GLY A 163 -15.94 -10.30 26.04
N ILE A 164 -16.11 -9.34 25.13
CA ILE A 164 -15.25 -9.13 23.96
C ILE A 164 -14.37 -7.88 24.09
N ASP A 165 -14.44 -7.14 25.20
CA ASP A 165 -13.57 -6.00 25.54
C ASP A 165 -13.04 -6.18 26.98
N PRO A 166 -12.07 -7.09 27.19
CA PRO A 166 -11.54 -7.42 28.51
C PRO A 166 -10.58 -6.36 29.06
N ASP A 167 -9.87 -5.63 28.21
CA ASP A 167 -9.03 -4.50 28.59
C ASP A 167 -9.86 -3.28 28.98
N GLY A 168 -11.06 -3.12 28.42
CA GLY A 168 -12.00 -2.06 28.78
C GLY A 168 -11.67 -0.75 28.09
N ASP A 169 -11.09 -0.78 26.90
CA ASP A 169 -10.75 0.42 26.12
C ASP A 169 -11.93 0.92 25.26
N GLY A 170 -13.03 0.15 25.23
CA GLY A 170 -14.22 0.44 24.44
C GLY A 170 -14.13 -0.03 22.99
N PHE A 171 -13.17 -0.90 22.68
CA PHE A 171 -12.99 -1.56 21.39
C PHE A 171 -13.08 -3.07 21.56
N ALA A 172 -13.97 -3.69 20.80
CA ALA A 172 -14.23 -5.11 20.86
C ALA A 172 -13.19 -5.89 20.06
N CYS A 173 -12.79 -7.04 20.60
CA CYS A 173 -11.88 -7.98 19.97
C CYS A 173 -10.53 -7.34 19.63
N ARG A 174 -10.16 -7.28 18.36
CA ARG A 174 -8.93 -6.63 17.89
C ARG A 174 -9.24 -5.41 17.04
N TRP A 175 -10.41 -4.80 17.24
CA TRP A 175 -10.86 -3.69 16.42
C TRP A 175 -10.03 -2.43 16.70
N ASP A 176 -9.46 -1.86 15.64
CA ASP A 176 -8.59 -0.68 15.72
C ASP A 176 -9.29 0.54 15.07
N PRO A 177 -9.54 1.64 15.81
CA PRO A 177 -10.12 2.85 15.25
C PRO A 177 -9.12 3.69 14.44
N THR A 178 -7.81 3.43 14.56
CA THR A 178 -6.72 4.27 14.05
C THR A 178 -6.82 4.53 12.55
N PRO A 179 -7.08 3.54 11.67
CA PRO A 179 -7.20 3.79 10.24
C PRO A 179 -8.32 4.79 9.89
N PHE A 180 -9.42 4.80 10.64
CA PHE A 180 -10.54 5.72 10.41
C PHE A 180 -10.23 7.14 10.89
N ARG A 181 -9.49 7.27 12.00
CA ARG A 181 -9.04 8.58 12.52
C ARG A 181 -8.01 9.23 11.59
N LEU A 182 -7.04 8.45 11.11
CA LEU A 182 -6.04 8.91 10.15
C LEU A 182 -6.66 9.38 8.82
N ALA A 183 -7.71 8.71 8.35
CA ALA A 183 -8.39 9.08 7.11
C ALA A 183 -9.00 10.49 7.12
N VAL A 184 -9.26 11.06 8.32
CA VAL A 184 -9.77 12.42 8.50
C VAL A 184 -8.75 13.38 9.12
N GLY A 185 -7.52 12.94 9.35
CA GLY A 185 -6.45 13.74 9.96
C GLY A 185 -6.60 13.97 11.46
N LYS A 186 -7.20 13.01 12.18
CA LYS A 186 -7.35 13.01 13.64
C LYS A 186 -6.32 12.10 14.32
#